data_AF-A0A434V092-F1
#
_entry.id   AF-A0A434V092-F1
#
_cell.length_a   1.000
_cell.length_b   1.000
_cell.length_c   1.000
_cell.angle_alpha   90.00
_cell.angle_beta   90.00
_cell.angle_gamma   90.00
#
_symmetry.space_group_name_H-M   'P 1'
#
loop_
_entity.id
_entity.type
_entity.pdbx_description
1 polymer ?
#
loop_
_entity_poly.entity_id
_entity_poly.type
_entity_poly.pdbx_seq_one_letter_code
_entity_poly.pdbx_strand_id
1 'polypeptide(L)'
;AGTYACYSRAWSPYYRGQLIRGRLSIEAGPGVHGFTATYRETLPTGQLQLGGPVTPAKRSLYLHLKEVGGEAQFFLCLFPQTQPVSVLGGYMCGTAIIGPEPQPSLTRILLVRLRDAPAAEQWGGYLSPGTSIAADLASLGIVIEHPDAVDRQLGQFLSA
;
A
#
# COMPACT_ATOMS: atom_id res chain seq x y z
N ALA A 1 8.82 9.33 8.85
CA ALA A 1 7.91 10.11 7.98
C ALA A 1 8.28 9.91 6.51
N GLY A 2 7.29 9.95 5.62
CA GLY A 2 7.46 9.81 4.17
C GLY A 2 6.18 9.34 3.48
N THR A 3 6.13 9.52 2.16
CA THR A 3 5.05 9.04 1.29
C THR A 3 5.52 7.82 0.52
N TYR A 4 4.63 6.85 0.35
CA TYR A 4 4.91 5.57 -0.29
C TYR A 4 3.86 5.25 -1.36
N ALA A 5 4.32 4.76 -2.51
CA ALA A 5 3.49 4.06 -3.47
C ALA A 5 3.27 2.62 -2.99
N CYS A 6 2.02 2.21 -2.89
CA CYS A 6 1.62 0.91 -2.37
C CYS A 6 1.01 0.05 -3.48
N TYR A 7 1.35 -1.23 -3.48
CA TYR A 7 0.76 -2.24 -4.36
C TYR A 7 0.32 -3.44 -3.53
N SER A 8 -0.90 -3.89 -3.76
CA SER A 8 -1.45 -5.12 -3.16
C SER A 8 -2.42 -5.79 -4.13
N ARG A 9 -2.89 -7.00 -3.79
CA ARG A 9 -4.04 -7.57 -4.50
C ARG A 9 -5.32 -6.87 -4.08
N ALA A 10 -6.28 -6.84 -4.98
CA ALA A 10 -7.60 -6.29 -4.75
C ALA A 10 -8.28 -6.90 -3.52
N TRP A 11 -8.88 -6.05 -2.70
CA TRP A 11 -9.68 -6.44 -1.55
C TRP A 11 -11.04 -7.02 -1.90
N SER A 12 -11.55 -6.60 -3.06
CA SER A 12 -12.87 -6.95 -3.53
C SER A 12 -12.87 -8.31 -4.23
N PRO A 13 -13.80 -9.22 -3.89
CA PRO A 13 -14.00 -10.46 -4.63
C PRO A 13 -14.28 -10.25 -6.13
N TYR A 14 -14.89 -9.12 -6.52
CA TYR A 14 -15.18 -8.81 -7.92
C TYR A 14 -13.93 -8.49 -8.75
N TYR A 15 -12.85 -8.06 -8.11
CA TYR A 15 -11.58 -7.70 -8.76
C TYR A 15 -10.48 -8.71 -8.41
N ARG A 16 -10.84 -9.93 -8.02
CA ARG A 16 -9.91 -10.97 -7.58
C ARG A 16 -8.80 -11.19 -8.62
N GLY A 17 -7.56 -11.25 -8.14
CA GLY A 17 -6.36 -11.42 -8.97
C GLY A 17 -5.80 -10.12 -9.55
N GLN A 18 -6.56 -9.02 -9.54
CA GLN A 18 -6.06 -7.72 -9.98
C GLN A 18 -5.19 -7.08 -8.90
N LEU A 19 -4.26 -6.24 -9.34
CA LEU A 19 -3.49 -5.37 -8.46
C LEU A 19 -4.25 -4.06 -8.26
N ILE A 20 -4.16 -3.53 -7.05
CA ILE A 20 -4.62 -2.19 -6.71
C ILE A 20 -3.44 -1.37 -6.21
N ARG A 21 -3.43 -0.11 -6.64
CA ARG A 21 -2.48 0.91 -6.21
C ARG A 21 -3.10 1.75 -5.12
N GLY A 22 -2.34 2.02 -4.08
CA GLY A 22 -2.72 2.93 -3.01
C GLY A 22 -1.54 3.74 -2.53
N ARG A 23 -1.76 4.71 -1.66
CA ARG A 23 -0.70 5.53 -1.09
C ARG A 23 -0.70 5.41 0.42
N LEU A 24 0.48 5.40 1.02
CA LEU A 24 0.64 5.54 2.46
C LEU A 24 1.48 6.79 2.73
N SER A 25 0.95 7.72 3.51
CA SER A 25 1.74 8.82 4.09
C SER A 25 1.96 8.52 5.56
N ILE A 26 3.21 8.59 6.02
CA ILE A 26 3.59 8.51 7.43
C ILE A 26 4.11 9.88 7.85
N GLU A 27 3.53 10.47 8.88
CA GLU A 27 3.84 11.81 9.35
C GLU A 27 4.06 11.82 10.86
N ALA A 28 4.70 12.87 11.37
CA ALA A 28 4.80 13.07 12.81
C ALA A 28 3.39 13.30 13.36
N GLY A 29 3.00 12.50 14.33
CA GLY A 29 1.74 12.59 15.03
C GLY A 29 1.88 13.31 16.37
N PRO A 30 0.76 13.50 17.10
CA PRO A 30 0.80 14.05 18.45
C PRO A 30 1.58 13.13 19.41
N GLY A 31 2.48 13.73 20.20
CA GLY A 31 3.34 13.04 21.17
C GLY A 31 4.83 12.98 20.77
N VAL A 32 5.72 12.83 21.75
CA VAL A 32 7.19 13.01 21.58
C VAL A 32 7.82 12.04 20.56
N HIS A 33 7.18 10.89 20.29
CA HIS A 33 7.62 9.90 19.30
C HIS A 33 6.47 9.30 18.48
N GLY A 34 5.31 9.98 18.44
CA GLY A 34 4.14 9.47 17.74
C GLY A 34 4.30 9.62 16.23
N PHE A 35 4.08 8.55 15.47
CA PHE A 35 3.85 8.63 14.03
C PHE A 35 2.40 8.29 13.75
N THR A 36 1.80 8.99 12.80
CA THR A 36 0.48 8.65 12.25
C THR A 36 0.64 8.30 10.78
N ALA A 37 -0.27 7.47 10.29
CA ALA A 37 -0.32 7.11 8.90
C ALA A 37 -1.70 7.35 8.32
N THR A 38 -1.72 7.74 7.05
CA THR A 38 -2.92 7.83 6.22
C THR A 38 -2.71 6.97 4.98
N TYR A 39 -3.56 5.97 4.81
CA TYR A 39 -3.62 5.10 3.64
C TYR A 39 -4.78 5.50 2.73
N ARG A 40 -4.56 5.51 1.42
CA ARG A 40 -5.58 5.87 0.43
C ARG A 40 -5.60 4.90 -0.75
N GLU A 41 -6.78 4.53 -1.21
CA GLU A 41 -7.01 3.80 -2.46
C GLU A 41 -8.13 4.47 -3.25
N THR A 42 -7.98 4.54 -4.58
CA THR A 42 -9.03 4.99 -5.48
C THR A 42 -9.85 3.80 -5.95
N LEU A 43 -11.04 3.64 -5.40
CA LEU A 43 -11.95 2.56 -5.73
C LEU A 43 -12.99 3.02 -6.77
N PRO A 44 -13.64 2.08 -7.49
CA PRO A 44 -14.76 2.38 -8.39
C PRO A 44 -15.92 3.10 -7.69
N THR A 45 -16.07 2.91 -6.38
CA THR A 45 -17.11 3.52 -5.54
C THR A 45 -16.71 4.86 -4.92
N GLY A 46 -15.44 5.28 -5.06
CA GLY A 46 -14.92 6.50 -4.45
C GLY A 46 -13.52 6.33 -3.84
N GLN A 47 -13.05 7.33 -3.11
CA GLN A 47 -11.77 7.26 -2.40
C GLN A 47 -11.98 6.56 -1.05
N LEU A 48 -11.23 5.48 -0.81
CA LEU A 48 -11.05 4.90 0.52
C LEU A 48 -9.92 5.65 1.22
N GLN A 49 -10.15 6.13 2.43
CA GLN A 49 -9.13 6.78 3.26
C GLN A 49 -9.15 6.22 4.68
N LEU A 50 -8.03 5.63 5.09
CA LEU A 50 -7.84 5.02 6.41
C LEU A 50 -6.73 5.75 7.18
N GLY A 51 -6.98 6.08 8.44
CA GLY A 51 -6.02 6.77 9.31
C GLY A 51 -5.77 6.02 10.61
N GLY A 52 -4.56 6.13 11.16
CA GLY A 52 -4.26 5.51 12.45
C GLY A 52 -2.82 5.73 12.93
N PRO A 53 -2.52 5.30 14.17
CA PRO A 53 -1.16 5.36 14.70
C PRO A 53 -0.25 4.35 14.01
N VAL A 54 1.03 4.69 13.96
CA VAL A 54 2.10 3.80 13.53
C VAL A 54 2.84 3.34 14.78
N THR A 55 3.03 2.03 14.91
CA THR A 55 3.74 1.40 16.03
C THR A 55 5.04 0.79 15.52
N PRO A 56 6.18 1.51 15.60
CA PRO A 56 7.48 0.95 15.26
C PRO A 56 7.87 -0.15 16.24
N ALA A 57 8.43 -1.23 15.72
CA ALA A 57 9.12 -2.26 16.48
C ALA A 57 10.54 -2.43 15.95
N LYS A 58 11.37 -3.23 16.64
CA LYS A 58 12.80 -3.38 16.31
C LYS A 58 13.07 -3.78 14.85
N ARG A 59 12.18 -4.58 14.25
CA ARG A 59 12.36 -5.18 12.90
C ARG A 59 11.11 -5.09 12.03
N SER A 60 10.09 -4.36 12.48
CA SER A 60 8.78 -4.33 11.83
C SER A 60 8.06 -3.02 12.16
N LEU A 61 7.03 -2.73 11.36
CA LEU A 61 6.15 -1.60 11.53
C LEU A 61 4.72 -2.12 11.52
N TYR A 62 3.96 -1.81 12.58
CA TYR A 62 2.57 -2.21 12.71
C TYR A 62 1.67 -0.98 12.59
N LEU A 63 0.58 -1.12 11.83
CA LEU A 63 -0.41 -0.07 11.66
C LEU A 63 -1.80 -0.67 11.81
N HIS A 64 -2.65 -0.03 12.60
CA HIS A 64 -4.08 -0.29 12.61
C HIS A 64 -4.78 0.97 12.12
N LEU A 65 -5.31 0.90 10.90
CA LEU A 65 -5.89 2.03 10.19
C LEU A 65 -7.39 1.88 10.10
N LYS A 66 -8.13 2.96 10.34
CA LYS A 66 -9.59 3.00 10.36
C LYS A 66 -10.11 4.07 9.42
N GLU A 67 -11.24 3.80 8.79
CA GLU A 67 -11.89 4.73 7.89
C GLU A 67 -12.45 5.92 8.65
N VAL A 68 -12.32 7.11 8.05
CA VAL A 68 -12.95 8.31 8.60
C VAL A 68 -14.41 8.34 8.14
N GLY A 69 -15.33 8.11 9.06
CA GLY A 69 -16.77 8.15 8.78
C GLY A 69 -17.33 6.89 8.11
N GLY A 70 -16.54 5.81 8.07
CA GLY A 70 -16.98 4.49 7.61
C GLY A 70 -16.53 3.39 8.57
N GLU A 71 -16.75 2.15 8.17
CA GLU A 71 -16.51 0.96 9.00
C GLU A 71 -15.27 0.16 8.56
N ALA A 72 -14.62 0.56 7.45
CA ALA A 72 -13.45 -0.16 6.96
C ALA A 72 -12.26 -0.02 7.93
N GLN A 73 -11.56 -1.13 8.16
CA GLN A 73 -10.36 -1.17 8.99
C GLN A 73 -9.35 -2.12 8.38
N PHE A 74 -8.09 -1.68 8.31
CA PHE A 74 -6.97 -2.52 7.91
C PHE A 74 -5.92 -2.61 8.99
N PHE A 75 -5.36 -3.81 9.13
CA PHE A 75 -4.15 -4.04 9.88
C PHE A 75 -3.00 -4.31 8.91
N LEU A 76 -1.90 -3.58 9.07
CA LEU A 76 -0.68 -3.75 8.29
C LEU A 76 0.44 -4.23 9.20
N CYS A 77 1.16 -5.25 8.74
CA CYS A 77 2.38 -5.78 9.35
C CYS A 77 3.49 -5.71 8.31
N LEU A 78 4.39 -4.71 8.45
CA LEU A 78 5.39 -4.38 7.45
C LEU A 78 6.80 -4.69 7.95
N PHE A 79 7.65 -5.16 7.06
CA PHE A 79 9.05 -5.46 7.32
C PHE A 79 9.92 -4.69 6.32
N PRO A 80 11.05 -4.10 6.76
CA PRO A 80 12.00 -3.50 5.84
C PRO A 80 12.60 -4.60 4.95
N GLN A 81 12.53 -4.42 3.62
CA GLN A 81 13.06 -5.45 2.71
C GLN A 81 14.58 -5.38 2.56
N THR A 82 15.19 -4.19 2.65
CA THR A 82 16.65 -3.98 2.73
C THR A 82 16.96 -2.51 3.10
N GLN A 83 18.20 -2.22 3.52
CA GLN A 83 18.70 -0.85 3.66
C GLN A 83 19.31 -0.36 2.32
N PRO A 84 19.18 0.94 1.99
CA PRO A 84 18.42 1.98 2.72
C PRO A 84 16.92 1.74 2.57
N VAL A 85 16.12 2.06 3.61
CA VAL A 85 14.69 1.71 3.74
C VAL A 85 13.80 2.46 2.73
N SER A 86 13.97 2.16 1.45
CA SER A 86 13.18 2.65 0.32
C SER A 86 12.03 1.72 0.00
N VAL A 87 12.07 0.46 0.47
CA VAL A 87 11.04 -0.54 0.22
C VAL A 87 10.64 -1.25 1.52
N LEU A 88 9.34 -1.27 1.80
CA LEU A 88 8.73 -2.09 2.84
C LEU A 88 7.86 -3.15 2.16
N GLY A 89 7.88 -4.37 2.70
CA GLY A 89 7.02 -5.45 2.25
C GLY A 89 6.38 -6.11 3.46
N GLY A 90 5.15 -6.60 3.31
CA GLY A 90 4.48 -7.25 4.41
C GLY A 90 3.10 -7.73 4.06
N TYR A 91 2.25 -7.78 5.08
CA TYR A 91 0.87 -8.23 4.96
C TYR A 91 -0.10 -7.11 5.34
N MET A 92 -1.26 -7.15 4.71
CA MET A 92 -2.38 -6.28 4.97
C MET A 92 -3.64 -7.14 5.07
N CYS A 93 -4.41 -7.00 6.14
CA CYS A 93 -5.64 -7.74 6.34
C CYS A 93 -6.78 -6.85 6.85
N GLY A 94 -8.01 -7.32 6.62
CA GLY A 94 -9.23 -6.64 7.03
C GLY A 94 -10.45 -7.29 6.39
N THR A 95 -11.53 -6.52 6.28
CA THR A 95 -12.76 -6.95 5.60
C THR A 95 -12.71 -6.55 4.13
N ALA A 96 -13.24 -7.39 3.25
CA ALA A 96 -13.45 -7.04 1.84
C ALA A 96 -14.28 -5.75 1.71
N ILE A 97 -13.82 -4.79 0.90
CA ILE A 97 -14.44 -3.44 0.79
C ILE A 97 -15.63 -3.40 -0.18
N ILE A 98 -15.53 -4.11 -1.30
CA ILE A 98 -16.59 -4.16 -2.31
C ILE A 98 -17.01 -5.61 -2.50
N GLY A 99 -18.11 -6.00 -1.89
CA GLY A 99 -18.63 -7.36 -1.90
C GLY A 99 -20.03 -7.41 -1.27
N PRO A 100 -20.81 -8.48 -1.53
CA PRO A 100 -22.17 -8.61 -0.99
C PRO A 100 -22.18 -8.92 0.51
N GLU A 101 -21.12 -9.55 1.02
CA GLU A 101 -20.98 -9.98 2.40
C GLU A 101 -19.61 -9.59 2.96
N PRO A 102 -19.51 -9.29 4.26
CA PRO A 102 -18.23 -9.03 4.92
C PRO A 102 -17.42 -10.33 4.97
N GLN A 103 -16.39 -10.42 4.15
CA GLN A 103 -15.47 -11.56 4.11
C GLN A 103 -14.09 -11.17 4.62
N PRO A 104 -13.41 -12.04 5.39
CA PRO A 104 -12.02 -11.81 5.76
C PRO A 104 -11.15 -11.78 4.50
N SER A 105 -10.23 -10.81 4.45
CA SER A 105 -9.31 -10.64 3.34
C SER A 105 -7.90 -10.41 3.86
N LEU A 106 -6.94 -11.03 3.18
CA LEU A 106 -5.52 -10.98 3.48
C LEU A 106 -4.75 -10.88 2.16
N THR A 107 -3.80 -9.97 2.10
CA THR A 107 -2.94 -9.80 0.93
C THR A 107 -1.53 -9.42 1.36
N ARG A 108 -0.55 -9.66 0.48
CA ARG A 108 0.74 -9.00 0.61
C ARG A 108 0.65 -7.57 0.10
N ILE A 109 1.43 -6.70 0.73
CA ILE A 109 1.56 -5.31 0.32
C ILE A 109 3.04 -4.96 0.15
N LEU A 110 3.34 -4.27 -0.94
CA LEU A 110 4.62 -3.65 -1.23
C LEU A 110 4.46 -2.13 -1.10
N LEU A 111 5.41 -1.47 -0.45
CA LEU A 111 5.45 -0.02 -0.31
C LEU A 111 6.81 0.48 -0.78
N VAL A 112 6.82 1.37 -1.76
CA VAL A 112 8.04 2.00 -2.30
C VAL A 112 8.02 3.47 -1.94
N ARG A 113 9.04 3.93 -1.20
CA ARG A 113 9.15 5.31 -0.74
C ARG A 113 9.36 6.25 -1.92
N LEU A 114 8.52 7.27 -2.00
CA LEU A 114 8.60 8.31 -3.03
C LEU A 114 9.50 9.45 -2.57
N ARG A 115 10.18 10.10 -3.51
CA ARG A 115 10.96 11.32 -3.29
C ARG A 115 10.12 12.58 -3.53
N ASP A 116 9.28 12.57 -4.57
CA ASP A 116 8.37 13.66 -4.94
C ASP A 116 6.90 13.27 -4.72
N ALA A 117 6.34 13.71 -3.58
CA ALA A 117 4.95 13.45 -3.21
C ALA A 117 3.87 14.08 -4.13
N PRO A 118 4.05 15.27 -4.75
CA PRO A 118 2.98 15.94 -5.52
C PRO A 118 2.51 15.16 -6.75
N ALA A 119 3.41 14.46 -7.45
CA ALA A 119 3.07 13.64 -8.61
C ALA A 119 2.14 12.47 -8.26
N ALA A 120 2.09 12.08 -6.98
CA ALA A 120 1.33 10.95 -6.52
C ALA A 120 -0.10 11.32 -6.11
N GLU A 121 -0.49 12.59 -6.00
CA GLU A 121 -1.81 12.97 -5.43
C GLU A 121 -3.02 12.43 -6.21
N GLN A 122 -2.86 12.22 -7.52
CA GLN A 122 -3.89 11.61 -8.39
C GLN A 122 -3.60 10.13 -8.73
N TRP A 123 -2.48 9.59 -8.24
CA TRP A 123 -2.05 8.22 -8.54
C TRP A 123 -2.76 7.21 -7.62
N GLY A 124 -3.28 6.12 -8.19
CA GLY A 124 -3.97 5.10 -7.40
C GLY A 124 -4.96 4.26 -8.20
N GLY A 125 -5.64 3.36 -7.49
CA GLY A 125 -6.70 2.51 -8.02
C GLY A 125 -6.18 1.31 -8.80
N TYR A 126 -7.10 0.59 -9.42
CA TYR A 126 -6.79 -0.68 -10.08
C TYR A 126 -5.77 -0.51 -11.20
N LEU A 127 -4.78 -1.40 -11.20
CA LEU A 127 -3.77 -1.49 -12.23
C LEU A 127 -4.26 -2.45 -13.31
N SER A 128 -4.26 -2.00 -14.58
CA SER A 128 -4.72 -2.83 -15.69
C SER A 128 -3.91 -4.13 -15.78
N PRO A 129 -4.53 -5.28 -16.07
CA PRO A 129 -3.82 -6.55 -16.21
C PRO A 129 -2.66 -6.45 -17.21
N GLY A 130 -1.51 -7.03 -16.86
CA GLY A 130 -0.31 -6.99 -17.70
C GLY A 130 0.50 -5.69 -17.61
N THR A 131 0.04 -4.67 -16.88
CA THR A 131 0.85 -3.47 -16.66
C THR A 131 2.06 -3.79 -15.78
N SER A 132 3.22 -3.32 -16.21
CA SER A 132 4.49 -3.42 -15.48
C SER A 132 4.45 -2.55 -14.21
N ILE A 133 4.76 -3.15 -13.06
CA ILE A 133 4.92 -2.42 -11.79
C ILE A 133 6.17 -1.55 -11.85
N ALA A 134 7.25 -2.05 -12.47
CA ALA A 134 8.48 -1.29 -12.67
C ALA A 134 8.25 -0.04 -13.52
N ALA A 135 7.51 -0.14 -14.63
CA ALA A 135 7.18 1.01 -15.47
C ALA A 135 6.26 2.00 -14.74
N ASP A 136 5.27 1.52 -13.97
CA ASP A 136 4.39 2.36 -13.16
C ASP A 136 5.18 3.11 -12.06
N LEU A 137 6.13 2.45 -11.39
CA LEU A 137 7.06 3.08 -10.45
C LEU A 137 8.00 4.10 -11.14
N ALA A 138 8.49 3.78 -12.34
CA ALA A 138 9.32 4.71 -13.11
C ALA A 138 8.56 5.99 -13.50
N SER A 139 7.25 5.89 -13.76
CA SER A 139 6.38 7.05 -13.98
C SER A 139 6.29 7.97 -12.76
N LEU A 140 6.58 7.45 -11.56
CA LEU A 140 6.66 8.19 -10.29
C LEU A 140 8.10 8.67 -9.98
N GLY A 141 9.01 8.59 -10.94
CA GLY A 141 10.40 9.05 -10.81
C GLY A 141 11.33 8.07 -10.09
N ILE A 142 10.93 6.80 -9.91
CA ILE A 142 11.80 5.77 -9.35
C ILE A 142 12.70 5.21 -10.45
N VAL A 143 14.02 5.34 -10.27
CA VAL A 143 15.00 4.73 -11.18
C VAL A 143 15.07 3.23 -10.89
N ILE A 144 14.80 2.41 -11.91
CA ILE A 144 14.81 0.96 -11.80
C ILE A 144 15.80 0.37 -12.79
N GLU A 145 16.80 -0.33 -12.26
CA GLU A 145 17.70 -1.16 -13.03
C GLU A 145 17.05 -2.53 -13.28
N HIS A 146 17.21 -3.07 -14.49
CA HIS A 146 16.65 -4.38 -14.89
C HIS A 146 15.13 -4.51 -14.64
N PRO A 147 14.29 -3.66 -15.27
CA PRO A 147 12.85 -3.60 -14.99
C PRO A 147 12.12 -4.95 -15.09
N ASP A 148 12.47 -5.79 -16.06
CA ASP A 148 11.87 -7.13 -16.24
C ASP A 148 12.16 -8.09 -15.08
N ALA A 149 13.35 -7.98 -14.47
CA ALA A 149 13.71 -8.79 -13.31
C ALA A 149 12.95 -8.31 -12.08
N VAL A 150 12.85 -6.99 -11.89
CA VAL A 150 12.11 -6.36 -10.80
C VAL A 150 10.62 -6.70 -10.89
N ASP A 151 9.99 -6.55 -12.06
CA ASP A 151 8.58 -6.91 -12.25
C ASP A 151 8.28 -8.35 -11.85
N ARG A 152 9.14 -9.27 -12.25
CA ARG A 152 8.99 -10.69 -11.92
C ARG A 152 9.08 -10.91 -10.41
N GLN A 153 10.05 -10.30 -9.74
CA GLN A 153 10.22 -10.42 -8.29
C GLN A 153 9.02 -9.82 -7.53
N LEU A 154 8.58 -8.61 -7.91
CA LEU A 154 7.44 -7.95 -7.28
C LEU A 154 6.14 -8.70 -7.55
N GLY A 155 5.93 -9.16 -8.77
CA GLY A 155 4.79 -9.98 -9.16
C GLY A 155 4.73 -11.29 -8.39
N GLN A 156 5.87 -11.99 -8.23
CA GLN A 156 5.96 -13.21 -7.41
C GLN A 156 5.67 -12.92 -5.94
N PHE A 157 6.24 -11.85 -5.38
CA PHE A 157 5.98 -11.45 -4.00
C PHE A 157 4.49 -11.20 -3.75
N LEU A 158 3.82 -10.43 -4.61
CA LEU A 158 2.41 -10.03 -4.46
C LEU A 158 1.39 -11.13 -4.81
N SER A 159 1.84 -12.24 -5.40
CA SER A 159 0.96 -13.35 -5.81
C SER A 159 0.94 -14.53 -4.84
N ALA A 160 1.79 -14.52 -3.81
CA ALA A 160 1.95 -15.60 -2.84
C ALA A 160 1.30 -15.30 -1.50
#